data_AF-X0LB00-F1
#
_entry.id   AF-X0LB00-F1
#
_cell.length_a   1.000
_cell.length_b   1.000
_cell.length_c   1.000
_cell.angle_alpha   90.00
_cell.angle_beta   90.00
_cell.angle_gamma   90.00
#
_symmetry.space_group_name_H-M   'P 1'
#
loop_
_entity.id
_entity.type
_entity.pdbx_description
1 polymer ?
#
loop_
_entity_poly.entity_id
_entity_poly.type
_entity_poly.pdbx_seq_one_letter_code
_entity_poly.pdbx_strand_id
1 'polypeptide(L)'
;MKNQLRYPAGQHNKVHRLAEKRASYDLETVHSIMNRSFVFHVSFQPDAEDPFPTTIPMLGAMGNFAYPSAGLNEPQDCYIHGYISARMANLSRKAMDDGLPGLPVCVSVAKVDGLILALSAFTHSCNYRSAVLFGHAALVTDESEKLWALELLTNKIIPGRWDQVRQPPNKFELMQTQILRVRVTSGSAKVRAGPPADDKEDVQDPGVMKNVWSGYVPLVERMGQPIPSAYNQLQDVPEHVRDLQEGFNEEADAYNDKLVKQAHRKDSYVGLFWLHAAETWIDITKTKTKTDTNTNTQRISEAGTLDVLVFL
;
A
#
# COMPACT_ATOMS: atom_id res chain seq x y z
N MET A 1 -2.98 28.81 -6.97
CA MET A 1 -3.31 27.38 -6.82
C MET A 1 -2.90 26.69 -8.11
N LYS A 2 -1.94 25.76 -8.09
CA LYS A 2 -1.60 24.98 -9.29
C LYS A 2 -2.83 24.15 -9.67
N ASN A 3 -3.22 24.13 -10.95
CA ASN A 3 -4.31 23.29 -11.43
C ASN A 3 -3.94 21.82 -11.16
N GLN A 4 -4.55 21.22 -10.15
CA GLN A 4 -4.37 19.81 -9.84
C GLN A 4 -5.13 19.00 -10.89
N LEU A 5 -4.43 18.12 -11.62
CA LEU A 5 -5.05 17.26 -12.62
C LEU A 5 -5.93 16.20 -11.93
N ARG A 6 -7.04 15.86 -12.57
CA ARG A 6 -8.06 14.95 -12.05
C ARG A 6 -8.56 14.02 -13.13
N TYR A 7 -8.90 12.79 -12.75
CA TYR A 7 -9.66 11.90 -13.63
C TYR A 7 -11.10 12.42 -13.81
N PRO A 8 -11.68 12.29 -15.01
CA PRO A 8 -13.09 12.59 -15.19
C PRO A 8 -13.94 11.59 -14.41
N ALA A 9 -14.95 12.09 -13.70
CA ALA A 9 -15.97 11.25 -13.07
C ALA A 9 -17.03 10.86 -14.10
N GLY A 10 -17.13 9.58 -14.42
CA GLY A 10 -18.04 9.02 -15.41
C GLY A 10 -18.82 7.82 -14.87
N GLN A 11 -19.48 7.10 -15.79
CA GLN A 11 -20.38 5.99 -15.45
C GLN A 11 -19.71 4.90 -14.59
N HIS A 12 -18.42 4.63 -14.81
CA HIS A 12 -17.72 3.52 -14.14
C HIS A 12 -17.08 3.89 -12.79
N ASN A 13 -16.53 5.09 -12.66
CA ASN A 13 -15.72 5.49 -11.50
C ASN A 13 -16.41 6.50 -10.58
N LYS A 14 -17.64 6.95 -10.88
CA LYS A 14 -18.37 7.89 -10.02
C LYS A 14 -18.70 7.23 -8.68
N VAL A 15 -18.20 7.83 -7.60
CA VAL A 15 -18.50 7.41 -6.24
C VAL A 15 -19.85 8.02 -5.87
N HIS A 16 -20.79 7.21 -5.38
CA HIS A 16 -22.12 7.67 -5.01
C HIS A 16 -22.27 7.88 -3.50
N ARG A 17 -22.00 6.85 -2.70
CA ARG A 17 -22.18 6.90 -1.25
C ARG A 17 -21.04 7.67 -0.56
N LEU A 18 -21.39 8.75 0.15
CA LEU A 18 -20.47 9.63 0.90
C LEU A 18 -19.40 10.28 0.01
N ALA A 19 -19.76 10.59 -1.24
CA ALA A 19 -18.83 11.06 -2.25
C ALA A 19 -18.21 12.41 -1.85
N GLU A 20 -19.03 13.33 -1.35
CA GLU A 20 -18.66 14.66 -0.91
C GLU A 20 -17.63 14.67 0.24
N LYS A 21 -17.59 13.60 1.05
CA LYS A 21 -16.67 13.46 2.18
C LYS A 21 -15.45 12.61 1.90
N ARG A 22 -15.52 11.70 0.91
CA ARG A 22 -14.55 10.59 0.79
C ARG A 22 -14.02 10.37 -0.62
N ALA A 23 -14.69 10.86 -1.66
CA ALA A 23 -14.23 10.64 -3.02
C ALA A 23 -13.12 11.63 -3.37
N SER A 24 -12.06 11.13 -3.99
CA SER A 24 -11.08 11.97 -4.70
C SER A 24 -10.92 11.45 -6.12
N TYR A 25 -10.72 12.39 -7.04
CA TYR A 25 -10.41 12.11 -8.44
C TYR A 25 -9.04 12.65 -8.81
N ASP A 26 -8.30 13.19 -7.85
CA ASP A 26 -7.03 13.87 -8.09
C ASP A 26 -5.98 12.83 -8.44
N LEU A 27 -5.23 13.06 -9.52
CA LEU A 27 -4.25 12.08 -10.02
C LEU A 27 -3.27 11.67 -8.93
N GLU A 28 -2.74 12.67 -8.20
CA GLU A 28 -1.78 12.47 -7.13
C GLU A 28 -2.30 11.56 -6.02
N THR A 29 -3.57 11.73 -5.61
CA THR A 29 -4.17 10.87 -4.59
C THR A 29 -4.32 9.44 -5.10
N VAL A 30 -4.83 9.27 -6.32
CA VAL A 30 -5.03 7.96 -6.93
C VAL A 30 -3.68 7.24 -7.12
N HIS A 31 -2.70 7.91 -7.74
CA HIS A 31 -1.38 7.33 -8.03
C HIS A 31 -0.58 7.05 -6.78
N SER A 32 -0.66 7.91 -5.74
CA SER A 32 -0.04 7.65 -4.45
C SER A 32 -0.59 6.38 -3.80
N ILE A 33 -1.91 6.18 -3.79
CA ILE A 33 -2.53 4.97 -3.23
C ILE A 33 -2.15 3.72 -4.04
N MET A 34 -2.14 3.81 -5.37
CA MET A 34 -1.70 2.72 -6.25
C MET A 34 -0.24 2.37 -5.98
N ASN A 35 0.68 3.34 -6.01
CA ASN A 35 2.11 3.08 -5.85
C ASN A 35 2.51 2.65 -4.44
N ARG A 36 1.73 3.00 -3.40
CA ARG A 36 1.91 2.52 -2.03
C ARG A 36 1.42 1.07 -1.80
N SER A 37 0.76 0.47 -2.79
CA SER A 37 0.25 -0.90 -2.72
C SER A 37 1.12 -1.82 -3.56
N PHE A 38 1.58 -2.96 -3.03
CA PHE A 38 2.38 -3.90 -3.82
C PHE A 38 1.53 -4.74 -4.78
N VAL A 39 0.37 -5.21 -4.29
CA VAL A 39 -0.53 -6.11 -5.00
C VAL A 39 -1.75 -5.36 -5.52
N PHE A 40 -1.98 -5.46 -6.82
CA PHE A 40 -3.13 -4.92 -7.54
C PHE A 40 -4.11 -6.04 -7.84
N HIS A 41 -5.40 -5.81 -7.61
CA HIS A 41 -6.46 -6.73 -8.01
C HIS A 41 -6.95 -6.35 -9.40
N VAL A 42 -6.60 -7.17 -10.40
CA VAL A 42 -6.93 -6.92 -11.81
C VAL A 42 -8.15 -7.76 -12.16
N SER A 43 -9.28 -7.09 -12.35
CA SER A 43 -10.56 -7.69 -12.70
C SER A 43 -10.88 -7.48 -14.17
N PHE A 44 -11.33 -8.54 -14.85
CA PHE A 44 -11.70 -8.51 -16.26
C PHE A 44 -12.74 -9.59 -16.58
N GLN A 45 -13.42 -9.43 -17.71
CA GLN A 45 -14.37 -10.41 -18.22
C GLN A 45 -13.60 -11.47 -19.05
N PRO A 46 -13.55 -12.74 -18.63
CA PRO A 46 -12.75 -13.76 -19.33
C PRO A 46 -13.39 -14.22 -20.66
N ASP A 47 -14.70 -14.14 -20.78
CA ASP A 47 -15.50 -14.46 -21.97
C ASP A 47 -16.83 -13.70 -21.89
N ALA A 48 -17.41 -13.28 -23.01
CA ALA A 48 -18.71 -12.60 -23.03
C ALA A 48 -19.85 -13.49 -22.52
N GLU A 49 -19.73 -14.81 -22.69
CA GLU A 49 -20.73 -15.79 -22.23
C GLU A 49 -20.51 -16.24 -20.77
N ASP A 50 -19.35 -15.95 -20.17
CA ASP A 50 -19.11 -16.25 -18.76
C ASP A 50 -19.88 -15.23 -17.89
N PRO A 51 -20.80 -15.64 -17.00
CA PRO A 51 -21.51 -14.67 -16.16
C PRO A 51 -20.61 -14.06 -15.07
N PHE A 52 -19.40 -14.58 -14.85
CA PHE A 52 -18.53 -14.15 -13.75
C PHE A 52 -17.29 -13.37 -14.24
N PRO A 53 -16.97 -12.23 -13.60
CA PRO A 53 -15.67 -11.60 -13.80
C PRO A 53 -14.58 -12.43 -13.12
N THR A 54 -13.39 -12.45 -13.72
CA THR A 54 -12.18 -12.98 -13.08
C THR A 54 -11.44 -11.85 -12.38
N THR A 55 -10.87 -12.10 -11.21
CA THR A 55 -9.91 -11.19 -10.56
C THR A 55 -8.59 -11.92 -10.29
N ILE A 56 -7.47 -11.33 -10.69
CA ILE A 56 -6.12 -11.87 -10.50
C ILE A 56 -5.28 -10.85 -9.70
N PRO A 57 -4.73 -11.24 -8.54
CA PRO A 57 -3.75 -10.43 -7.83
C PRO A 57 -2.41 -10.41 -8.59
N MET A 58 -1.87 -9.23 -8.85
CA MET A 58 -0.64 -9.03 -9.62
C MET A 58 0.22 -7.93 -9.01
N LEU A 59 1.53 -7.95 -9.28
CA LEU A 59 2.36 -6.78 -9.02
C LEU A 59 2.05 -5.73 -10.08
N GLY A 60 2.06 -4.45 -9.69
CA GLY A 60 1.92 -3.39 -10.66
C GLY A 60 2.51 -2.07 -10.18
N ALA A 61 2.71 -1.16 -11.12
CA ALA A 61 3.28 0.17 -10.91
C ALA A 61 2.56 1.19 -11.79
N MET A 62 2.36 2.40 -11.28
CA MET A 62 2.01 3.55 -12.12
C MET A 62 3.28 4.16 -12.72
N GLY A 63 3.25 4.51 -14.00
CA GLY A 63 4.37 5.17 -14.66
C GLY A 63 4.02 5.63 -16.08
N ASN A 64 4.93 6.37 -16.71
CA ASN A 64 4.73 6.87 -18.07
C ASN A 64 5.99 6.64 -18.90
N PHE A 65 5.94 5.67 -19.83
CA PHE A 65 7.08 5.35 -20.67
C PHE A 65 7.48 6.51 -21.61
N ALA A 66 6.50 7.25 -22.13
CA ALA A 66 6.76 8.39 -23.01
C ALA A 66 7.35 9.60 -22.26
N TYR A 67 7.04 9.73 -20.97
CA TYR A 67 7.53 10.78 -20.09
C TYR A 67 7.96 10.20 -18.72
N PRO A 68 9.12 9.52 -18.64
CA PRO A 68 9.53 8.81 -17.43
C PRO A 68 9.69 9.68 -16.18
N SER A 69 9.85 11.00 -16.36
CA SER A 69 9.93 11.99 -15.27
C SER A 69 8.57 12.47 -14.76
N ALA A 70 7.45 11.96 -15.28
CA ALA A 70 6.11 12.40 -14.91
C ALA A 70 5.85 12.15 -13.41
N GLY A 71 5.46 13.20 -12.69
CA GLY A 71 5.08 13.11 -11.28
C GLY A 71 3.75 12.39 -11.07
N LEU A 72 3.42 12.13 -9.80
CA LEU A 72 2.14 11.50 -9.41
C LEU A 72 0.92 12.38 -9.76
N ASN A 73 1.12 13.67 -9.95
CA ASN A 73 0.07 14.61 -10.33
C ASN A 73 -0.10 14.75 -11.86
N GLU A 74 0.59 13.93 -12.65
CA GLU A 74 0.55 13.91 -14.11
C GLU A 74 -0.06 12.60 -14.64
N PRO A 75 -0.52 12.53 -15.91
CA PRO A 75 -1.07 11.30 -16.46
C PRO A 75 -0.04 10.16 -16.50
N GLN A 76 -0.44 9.00 -15.96
CA GLN A 76 0.36 7.78 -15.93
C GLN A 76 -0.50 6.59 -16.41
N ASP A 77 0.15 5.61 -17.01
CA ASP A 77 -0.41 4.29 -17.29
C ASP A 77 -0.11 3.34 -16.12
N CYS A 78 -0.82 2.23 -16.04
CA CYS A 78 -0.60 1.20 -15.03
C CYS A 78 0.06 -0.03 -15.67
N TYR A 79 1.29 -0.34 -15.28
CA TYR A 79 2.02 -1.51 -15.75
C TYR A 79 1.82 -2.64 -14.75
N ILE A 80 1.41 -3.80 -15.23
CA ILE A 80 1.17 -4.99 -14.40
C ILE A 80 2.03 -6.16 -14.87
N HIS A 81 2.56 -6.88 -13.90
CA HIS A 81 3.48 -7.99 -14.07
C HIS A 81 3.19 -9.11 -13.05
N GLY A 82 3.54 -10.34 -13.41
CA GLY A 82 3.27 -11.55 -12.65
C GLY A 82 2.93 -12.70 -13.58
N TYR A 83 2.20 -13.70 -13.08
CA TYR A 83 1.58 -14.72 -13.94
C TYR A 83 0.46 -14.06 -14.77
N ILE A 84 0.84 -13.44 -15.88
CA ILE A 84 -0.10 -13.10 -16.94
C ILE A 84 -0.55 -14.43 -17.51
N SER A 85 -1.74 -14.85 -17.10
CA SER A 85 -2.33 -16.09 -17.62
C SER A 85 -2.36 -16.04 -19.14
N ALA A 86 -2.10 -17.19 -19.78
CA ALA A 86 -2.22 -17.32 -21.23
C ALA A 86 -3.58 -16.79 -21.72
N ARG A 87 -4.63 -16.97 -20.91
CA ARG A 87 -5.97 -16.42 -21.12
C ARG A 87 -5.98 -14.90 -21.22
N MET A 88 -5.49 -14.18 -20.21
CA MET A 88 -5.49 -12.71 -20.21
C MET A 88 -4.64 -12.13 -21.34
N ALA A 89 -3.49 -12.75 -21.65
CA ALA A 89 -2.66 -12.37 -22.78
C ALA A 89 -3.35 -12.58 -24.13
N ASN A 90 -4.02 -13.72 -24.32
CA ASN A 90 -4.79 -14.02 -25.53
C ASN A 90 -5.95 -13.05 -25.71
N LEU A 91 -6.69 -12.74 -24.65
CA LEU A 91 -7.78 -11.76 -24.70
C LEU A 91 -7.28 -10.36 -25.04
N SER A 92 -6.13 -9.95 -24.46
CA SER A 92 -5.51 -8.67 -24.77
C SER A 92 -5.06 -8.61 -26.24
N ARG A 93 -4.44 -9.67 -26.78
CA ARG A 93 -4.10 -9.77 -28.21
C ARG A 93 -5.33 -9.70 -29.09
N LYS A 94 -6.33 -10.52 -28.83
CA LYS A 94 -7.58 -10.54 -29.59
C LYS A 94 -8.21 -9.15 -29.65
N ALA A 95 -8.31 -8.46 -28.51
CA ALA A 95 -8.85 -7.10 -28.49
C ALA A 95 -8.04 -6.14 -29.37
N MET A 96 -6.70 -6.21 -29.33
CA MET A 96 -5.84 -5.41 -30.20
C MET A 96 -5.99 -5.77 -31.69
N ASP A 97 -6.08 -7.06 -32.02
CA ASP A 97 -6.30 -7.56 -33.38
C ASP A 97 -7.67 -7.11 -33.94
N ASP A 98 -8.68 -7.02 -33.07
CA ASP A 98 -10.02 -6.50 -33.37
C ASP A 98 -10.05 -4.93 -33.44
N GLY A 99 -8.90 -4.26 -33.33
CA GLY A 99 -8.76 -2.80 -33.43
C GLY A 99 -9.11 -2.04 -32.16
N LEU A 100 -9.30 -2.72 -31.03
CA LEU A 100 -9.55 -2.09 -29.73
C LEU A 100 -8.23 -1.74 -29.03
N PRO A 101 -8.22 -0.75 -28.11
CA PRO A 101 -7.00 -0.34 -27.40
C PRO A 101 -6.42 -1.39 -26.43
N GLY A 102 -7.09 -2.52 -26.23
CA GLY A 102 -6.69 -3.61 -25.32
C GLY A 102 -7.90 -4.24 -24.61
N LEU A 103 -7.65 -5.23 -23.75
CA LEU A 103 -8.67 -5.87 -22.92
C LEU A 103 -9.21 -4.87 -21.89
N PRO A 104 -10.53 -4.60 -21.83
CA PRO A 104 -11.08 -3.79 -20.76
C PRO A 104 -10.82 -4.42 -19.37
N VAL A 105 -10.22 -3.64 -18.47
CA VAL A 105 -9.89 -4.08 -17.12
C VAL A 105 -10.29 -3.04 -16.06
N CYS A 106 -10.54 -3.54 -14.86
CA CYS A 106 -10.65 -2.77 -13.63
C CYS A 106 -9.48 -3.16 -12.72
N VAL A 107 -8.67 -2.20 -12.29
CA VAL A 107 -7.54 -2.41 -11.38
C VAL A 107 -7.85 -1.74 -10.05
N SER A 108 -7.82 -2.49 -8.96
CA SER A 108 -8.15 -1.96 -7.64
C SER A 108 -7.10 -2.30 -6.57
N VAL A 109 -6.92 -1.35 -5.64
CA VAL A 109 -6.11 -1.51 -4.44
C VAL A 109 -6.87 -0.95 -3.23
N ALA A 110 -6.61 -1.51 -2.06
CA ALA A 110 -7.17 -1.01 -0.80
C ALA A 110 -6.18 -1.24 0.35
N LYS A 111 -6.15 -0.31 1.29
CA LYS A 111 -5.38 -0.37 2.53
C LYS A 111 -6.29 0.03 3.69
N VAL A 112 -6.26 -0.75 4.76
CA VAL A 112 -6.92 -0.40 6.02
C VAL A 112 -5.90 0.34 6.89
N ASP A 113 -6.28 1.52 7.36
CA ASP A 113 -5.42 2.39 8.18
C ASP A 113 -5.83 2.35 9.67
N GLY A 114 -6.95 1.71 10.00
CA GLY A 114 -7.33 1.40 11.38
C GLY A 114 -8.83 1.21 11.57
N LEU A 115 -9.22 0.71 12.74
CA LEU A 115 -10.59 0.33 13.07
C LEU A 115 -11.31 1.47 13.78
N ILE A 116 -12.59 1.64 13.49
CA ILE A 116 -13.46 2.64 14.10
C ILE A 116 -14.49 1.91 14.95
N LEU A 117 -14.32 2.03 16.26
CA LEU A 117 -15.25 1.48 17.23
C LEU A 117 -16.25 2.57 17.61
N ALA A 118 -17.50 2.39 17.20
CA ALA A 118 -18.61 3.30 17.41
C ALA A 118 -19.40 2.88 18.67
N LEU A 119 -20.29 3.74 19.14
CA LEU A 119 -21.23 3.47 20.23
C LEU A 119 -22.32 2.47 19.84
N SER A 120 -22.62 2.38 18.54
CA SER A 120 -23.58 1.45 17.95
C SER A 120 -22.90 0.46 17.00
N ALA A 121 -23.35 -0.79 17.03
CA ALA A 121 -22.84 -1.85 16.17
C ALA A 121 -22.97 -1.51 14.67
N PHE A 122 -23.99 -0.72 14.30
CA PHE A 122 -24.24 -0.31 12.91
C PHE A 122 -23.22 0.70 12.39
N THR A 123 -22.63 1.50 13.28
CA THR A 123 -21.79 2.65 12.92
C THR A 123 -20.30 2.30 12.89
N HIS A 124 -19.93 1.06 13.26
CA HIS A 124 -18.58 0.54 13.11
C HIS A 124 -18.06 0.67 11.67
N SER A 125 -16.76 0.96 11.56
CA SER A 125 -16.12 1.15 10.26
C SER A 125 -14.60 0.95 10.36
N CYS A 126 -13.90 1.34 9.32
CA CYS A 126 -12.45 1.46 9.31
C CYS A 126 -12.03 2.75 8.61
N ASN A 127 -10.92 3.36 9.04
CA ASN A 127 -10.17 4.26 8.18
C ASN A 127 -9.49 3.44 7.09
N TYR A 128 -9.54 3.93 5.86
CA TYR A 128 -9.02 3.23 4.69
C TYR A 128 -8.70 4.20 3.58
N ARG A 129 -7.86 3.72 2.66
CA ARG A 129 -7.61 4.29 1.35
C ARG A 129 -7.82 3.22 0.30
N SER A 130 -8.59 3.52 -0.74
CA SER A 130 -8.68 2.68 -1.92
C SER A 130 -8.60 3.52 -3.18
N ALA A 131 -8.12 2.89 -4.25
CA ALA A 131 -8.10 3.44 -5.59
C ALA A 131 -8.57 2.38 -6.58
N VAL A 132 -9.32 2.83 -7.59
CA VAL A 132 -9.83 2.01 -8.69
C VAL A 132 -9.53 2.71 -10.00
N LEU A 133 -8.95 1.97 -10.94
CA LEU A 133 -8.67 2.42 -12.30
C LEU A 133 -9.48 1.57 -13.27
N PHE A 134 -10.06 2.20 -14.27
CA PHE A 134 -10.66 1.54 -15.43
C PHE A 134 -9.83 1.89 -16.66
N GLY A 135 -9.50 0.89 -17.46
CA GLY A 135 -8.64 1.08 -18.62
C GLY A 135 -8.59 -0.12 -19.54
N HIS A 136 -7.66 -0.08 -20.49
CA HIS A 136 -7.47 -1.13 -21.48
C HIS A 136 -6.06 -1.69 -21.36
N ALA A 137 -5.97 -2.99 -21.05
CA ALA A 137 -4.72 -3.72 -20.93
C ALA A 137 -4.24 -4.18 -22.31
N ALA A 138 -3.09 -3.67 -22.74
CA ALA A 138 -2.40 -4.05 -23.97
C ALA A 138 -1.06 -4.70 -23.63
N LEU A 139 -0.62 -5.68 -24.42
CA LEU A 139 0.72 -6.26 -24.25
C LEU A 139 1.77 -5.24 -24.66
N VAL A 140 2.80 -5.12 -23.83
CA VAL A 140 4.01 -4.36 -24.20
C VAL A 140 4.82 -5.20 -25.17
N THR A 141 4.88 -4.75 -26.43
CA THR A 141 5.60 -5.42 -27.53
C THR A 141 6.91 -4.73 -27.89
N ASP A 142 7.02 -3.43 -27.64
CA ASP A 142 8.26 -2.69 -27.82
C ASP A 142 9.30 -3.13 -26.78
N GLU A 143 10.52 -3.42 -27.24
CA GLU A 143 11.59 -3.95 -26.38
C GLU A 143 12.05 -2.90 -25.36
N SER A 144 12.09 -1.63 -25.74
CA SER A 144 12.53 -0.55 -24.86
C SER A 144 11.50 -0.22 -23.78
N GLU A 145 10.20 -0.20 -24.14
CA GLU A 145 9.11 -0.08 -23.16
C GLU A 145 9.08 -1.28 -22.20
N LYS A 146 9.36 -2.49 -22.71
CA LYS A 146 9.39 -3.70 -21.89
C LYS A 146 10.51 -3.65 -20.86
N LEU A 147 11.74 -3.30 -21.26
CA LEU A 147 12.87 -3.18 -20.34
C LEU A 147 12.62 -2.08 -19.30
N TRP A 148 12.14 -0.91 -19.75
CA TRP A 148 11.77 0.18 -18.84
C TRP A 148 10.69 -0.23 -17.84
N ALA A 149 9.67 -0.99 -18.28
CA ALA A 149 8.61 -1.45 -17.39
C ALA A 149 9.13 -2.49 -16.37
N LEU A 150 10.04 -3.39 -16.76
CA LEU A 150 10.69 -4.33 -15.82
C LEU A 150 11.50 -3.59 -14.77
N GLU A 151 12.24 -2.56 -15.18
CA GLU A 151 12.97 -1.68 -14.29
C GLU A 151 12.02 -0.97 -13.33
N LEU A 152 10.97 -0.32 -13.84
CA LEU A 152 9.94 0.35 -13.03
C LEU A 152 9.34 -0.58 -11.98
N LEU A 153 8.93 -1.79 -12.39
CA LEU A 153 8.31 -2.77 -11.52
C LEU A 153 9.28 -3.30 -10.46
N THR A 154 10.54 -3.53 -10.83
CA THR A 154 11.59 -3.97 -9.91
C THR A 154 11.89 -2.89 -8.88
N ASN A 155 12.09 -1.65 -9.35
CA ASN A 155 12.40 -0.50 -8.50
C ASN A 155 11.22 -0.06 -7.63
N LYS A 156 9.98 -0.38 -8.03
CA LYS A 156 8.81 -0.20 -7.15
C LYS A 156 8.81 -1.15 -5.95
N ILE A 157 9.34 -2.36 -6.10
CA ILE A 157 9.44 -3.32 -4.97
C ILE A 157 10.55 -2.85 -4.03
N ILE A 158 11.73 -2.57 -4.59
CA ILE A 158 12.88 -2.07 -3.84
C ILE A 158 13.56 -0.99 -4.70
N PRO A 159 13.56 0.28 -4.27
CA PRO A 159 14.23 1.36 -5.01
C PRO A 159 15.68 1.03 -5.37
N GLY A 160 16.07 1.33 -6.61
CA GLY A 160 17.43 1.08 -7.12
C GLY A 160 17.80 -0.39 -7.31
N ARG A 161 16.89 -1.34 -7.05
CA ARG A 161 17.20 -2.77 -7.09
C ARG A 161 17.58 -3.29 -8.47
N TRP A 162 17.05 -2.68 -9.52
CA TRP A 162 17.37 -3.07 -10.90
C TRP A 162 18.88 -3.08 -11.16
N ASP A 163 19.60 -2.04 -10.73
CA ASP A 163 21.05 -1.91 -10.96
C ASP A 163 21.91 -2.75 -10.00
N GLN A 164 21.29 -3.34 -8.97
CA GLN A 164 21.94 -4.11 -7.90
C GLN A 164 21.78 -5.63 -8.08
N VAL A 165 21.23 -6.07 -9.21
CA VAL A 165 21.09 -7.48 -9.59
C VAL A 165 21.78 -7.74 -10.92
N ARG A 166 21.85 -9.02 -11.34
CA ARG A 166 22.46 -9.40 -12.62
C ARG A 166 21.75 -8.71 -13.79
N GLN A 167 22.51 -7.93 -14.54
CA GLN A 167 22.05 -7.24 -15.76
C GLN A 167 22.82 -7.70 -17.01
N PRO A 168 22.22 -7.64 -18.22
CA PRO A 168 20.79 -7.49 -18.47
C PRO A 168 20.01 -8.79 -18.15
N PRO A 169 18.66 -8.76 -18.12
CA PRO A 169 17.89 -10.00 -18.19
C PRO A 169 18.31 -10.81 -19.43
N ASN A 170 18.40 -12.13 -19.28
CA ASN A 170 18.76 -12.99 -20.38
C ASN A 170 17.59 -13.12 -21.37
N LYS A 171 17.87 -13.60 -22.58
CA LYS A 171 16.85 -13.74 -23.64
C LYS A 171 15.67 -14.60 -23.22
N PHE A 172 15.89 -15.63 -22.42
CA PHE A 172 14.83 -16.53 -21.98
C PHE A 172 13.89 -15.86 -20.96
N GLU A 173 14.44 -15.12 -20.01
CA GLU A 173 13.68 -14.29 -19.07
C GLU A 173 12.81 -13.28 -19.83
N LEU A 174 13.37 -12.57 -20.82
CA LEU A 174 12.62 -11.61 -21.63
C LEU A 174 11.54 -12.28 -22.49
N MET A 175 11.75 -13.49 -23.00
CA MET A 175 10.75 -14.20 -23.79
C MET A 175 9.57 -14.70 -22.95
N GLN A 176 9.83 -15.19 -21.73
CA GLN A 176 8.78 -15.74 -20.86
C GLN A 176 7.98 -14.66 -20.13
N THR A 177 8.62 -13.54 -19.82
CA THR A 177 7.96 -12.46 -19.11
C THR A 177 7.07 -11.67 -20.05
N GLN A 178 5.78 -11.60 -19.74
CA GLN A 178 4.86 -10.67 -20.38
C GLN A 178 4.63 -9.48 -19.44
N ILE A 179 4.32 -8.33 -20.02
CA ILE A 179 3.93 -7.12 -19.29
C ILE A 179 2.70 -6.58 -20.00
N LEU A 180 1.70 -6.20 -19.21
CA LEU A 180 0.56 -5.45 -19.73
C LEU A 180 0.67 -4.00 -19.29
N ARG A 181 0.48 -3.09 -20.24
CA ARG A 181 0.22 -1.67 -19.99
C ARG A 181 -1.29 -1.46 -20.01
N VAL A 182 -1.83 -1.00 -18.90
CA VAL A 182 -3.22 -0.54 -18.79
C VAL A 182 -3.26 0.96 -19.09
N ARG A 183 -3.76 1.31 -20.26
CA ARG A 183 -4.08 2.70 -20.60
C ARG A 183 -5.27 3.15 -19.77
N VAL A 184 -5.05 4.05 -18.82
CA VAL A 184 -6.09 4.46 -17.87
C VAL A 184 -7.09 5.39 -18.55
N THR A 185 -8.36 4.99 -18.57
CA THR A 185 -9.48 5.79 -19.09
C THR A 185 -10.08 6.67 -18.00
N SER A 186 -10.27 6.12 -16.80
CA SER A 186 -10.80 6.84 -15.64
C SER A 186 -10.30 6.22 -14.34
N GLY A 187 -10.31 6.99 -13.27
CA GLY A 187 -9.90 6.51 -11.96
C GLY A 187 -10.64 7.24 -10.84
N SER A 188 -10.73 6.62 -9.67
CA SER A 188 -11.24 7.25 -8.47
C SER A 188 -10.57 6.69 -7.23
N ALA A 189 -10.46 7.52 -6.21
CA ALA A 189 -10.06 7.12 -4.88
C ALA A 189 -11.22 7.30 -3.89
N LYS A 190 -11.24 6.46 -2.86
CA LYS A 190 -12.12 6.64 -1.71
C LYS A 190 -11.31 6.56 -0.44
N VAL A 191 -11.33 7.63 0.33
CA VAL A 191 -10.54 7.77 1.56
C VAL A 191 -11.47 8.07 2.72
N ARG A 192 -11.37 7.28 3.79
CA ARG A 192 -11.94 7.63 5.10
C ARG A 192 -10.79 7.82 6.06
N ALA A 193 -10.72 9.01 6.62
CA ALA A 193 -9.78 9.42 7.66
C ALA A 193 -10.56 10.12 8.78
N GLY A 194 -10.12 9.93 10.02
CA GLY A 194 -10.68 10.61 11.19
C GLY A 194 -11.49 9.71 12.15
N PRO A 195 -12.08 10.32 13.20
CA PRO A 195 -12.64 9.62 14.35
C PRO A 195 -13.94 8.84 14.04
N PRO A 196 -14.49 8.12 15.04
CA PRO A 196 -15.90 7.75 15.07
C PRO A 196 -16.82 8.95 14.79
N ALA A 197 -17.96 8.68 14.17
CA ALA A 197 -18.98 9.67 13.86
C ALA A 197 -20.33 9.07 14.24
N ASP A 198 -20.56 8.98 15.54
CA ASP A 198 -21.75 8.39 16.16
C ASP A 198 -23.00 9.24 15.97
N ASP A 199 -24.15 8.57 16.00
CA ASP A 199 -25.44 9.23 15.94
C ASP A 199 -25.67 10.10 17.18
N LYS A 200 -26.39 11.19 17.00
CA LYS A 200 -26.54 12.20 18.04
C LYS A 200 -27.26 11.63 19.27
N GLU A 201 -28.21 10.74 19.03
CA GLU A 201 -28.99 10.06 20.04
C GLU A 201 -28.09 9.20 20.94
N ASP A 202 -27.16 8.43 20.36
CA ASP A 202 -26.22 7.59 21.11
C ASP A 202 -25.25 8.43 21.94
N VAL A 203 -24.74 9.53 21.37
CA VAL A 203 -23.83 10.47 22.07
C VAL A 203 -24.54 11.20 23.22
N GLN A 204 -25.86 11.36 23.14
CA GLN A 204 -26.67 12.02 24.15
C GLN A 204 -27.25 11.08 25.21
N ASP A 205 -27.17 9.76 25.01
CA ASP A 205 -27.61 8.76 25.98
C ASP A 205 -26.51 8.49 27.05
N PRO A 206 -26.72 8.88 28.32
CA PRO A 206 -25.73 8.66 29.37
C PRO A 206 -25.47 7.17 29.67
N GLY A 207 -26.45 6.30 29.44
CA GLY A 207 -26.34 4.86 29.60
C GLY A 207 -25.41 4.26 28.55
N VAL A 208 -25.53 4.69 27.29
CA VAL A 208 -24.61 4.27 26.22
C VAL A 208 -23.22 4.83 26.48
N MET A 209 -23.10 6.14 26.69
CA MET A 209 -21.81 6.83 26.87
C MET A 209 -21.00 6.35 28.08
N LYS A 210 -21.66 5.82 29.12
CA LYS A 210 -20.98 5.29 30.31
C LYS A 210 -20.55 3.82 30.15
N ASN A 211 -21.23 3.05 29.31
CA ASN A 211 -21.06 1.60 29.24
C ASN A 211 -20.39 1.11 27.94
N VAL A 212 -20.31 1.96 26.90
CA VAL A 212 -19.74 1.59 25.61
C VAL A 212 -18.52 2.44 25.32
N TRP A 213 -17.39 1.78 25.06
CA TRP A 213 -16.18 2.46 24.60
C TRP A 213 -16.27 2.72 23.10
N SER A 214 -16.02 3.96 22.69
CA SER A 214 -15.87 4.36 21.30
C SER A 214 -14.48 4.97 21.08
N GLY A 215 -13.88 4.66 19.94
CA GLY A 215 -12.56 5.17 19.60
C GLY A 215 -12.02 4.65 18.27
N TYR A 216 -10.75 4.97 18.05
CA TYR A 216 -10.00 4.57 16.86
C TYR A 216 -8.84 3.66 17.28
N VAL A 217 -8.69 2.52 16.61
CA VAL A 217 -7.58 1.60 16.77
C VAL A 217 -6.70 1.69 15.52
N PRO A 218 -5.53 2.33 15.59
CA PRO A 218 -4.61 2.41 14.46
C PRO A 218 -4.21 1.03 13.93
N LEU A 219 -4.12 0.89 12.60
CA LEU A 219 -3.53 -0.28 11.95
C LEU A 219 -2.43 0.22 11.01
N VAL A 220 -1.18 -0.10 11.35
CA VAL A 220 0.00 0.36 10.65
C VAL A 220 0.73 -0.84 10.04
N GLU A 221 0.94 -0.81 8.73
CA GLU A 221 1.76 -1.81 8.03
C GLU A 221 3.24 -1.52 8.27
N ARG A 222 4.02 -2.56 8.56
CA ARG A 222 5.45 -2.47 8.85
C ARG A 222 6.25 -3.48 8.06
N MET A 223 7.41 -3.07 7.56
CA MET A 223 8.43 -3.97 7.06
C MET A 223 9.31 -4.47 8.21
N GLY A 224 9.42 -5.78 8.33
CA GLY A 224 10.35 -6.44 9.25
C GLY A 224 11.80 -6.40 8.75
N GLN A 225 12.72 -6.88 9.58
CA GLN A 225 14.13 -6.97 9.22
C GLN A 225 14.35 -7.89 8.00
N PRO A 226 15.22 -7.51 7.05
CA PRO A 226 15.56 -8.35 5.90
C PRO A 226 16.17 -9.68 6.35
N ILE A 227 15.62 -10.78 5.85
CA ILE A 227 16.13 -12.13 6.15
C ILE A 227 16.95 -12.60 4.94
N PRO A 228 18.25 -12.88 5.09
CA PRO A 228 19.08 -13.35 3.98
C PRO A 228 18.64 -14.76 3.53
N SER A 229 18.80 -15.05 2.23
CA SER A 229 18.63 -16.41 1.73
C SER A 229 19.73 -17.33 2.25
N ALA A 230 19.48 -18.64 2.30
CA ALA A 230 20.44 -19.63 2.79
C ALA A 230 21.76 -19.71 1.98
N TYR A 231 21.78 -19.16 0.77
CA TYR A 231 22.93 -19.12 -0.13
C TYR A 231 23.50 -17.72 -0.31
N ASN A 232 22.99 -16.71 0.41
CA ASN A 232 23.53 -15.37 0.38
C ASN A 232 24.95 -15.38 0.97
N GLN A 233 25.89 -14.75 0.25
CA GLN A 233 27.29 -14.62 0.68
C GLN A 233 27.66 -13.19 1.04
N LEU A 234 26.77 -12.21 0.80
CA LEU A 234 26.98 -10.85 1.25
C LEU A 234 26.84 -10.78 2.78
N GLN A 235 27.84 -10.21 3.44
CA GLN A 235 27.84 -10.09 4.90
C GLN A 235 26.77 -9.10 5.37
N ASP A 236 26.69 -7.95 4.72
CA ASP A 236 25.77 -6.88 5.07
C ASP A 236 24.57 -6.81 4.13
N VAL A 237 23.43 -6.43 4.68
CA VAL A 237 22.27 -6.02 3.88
C VAL A 237 22.65 -4.77 3.08
N PRO A 238 22.42 -4.71 1.76
CA PRO A 238 22.68 -3.50 0.99
C PRO A 238 21.87 -2.29 1.50
N GLU A 239 22.44 -1.10 1.42
CA GLU A 239 21.82 0.15 1.91
C GLU A 239 20.42 0.38 1.35
N HIS A 240 20.24 0.30 0.02
CA HIS A 240 18.92 0.44 -0.64
C HIS A 240 17.82 -0.51 -0.11
N VAL A 241 18.18 -1.66 0.47
CA VAL A 241 17.22 -2.59 1.08
C VAL A 241 16.84 -2.13 2.50
N ARG A 242 17.79 -1.59 3.27
CA ARG A 242 17.51 -0.98 4.57
C ARG A 242 16.72 0.31 4.41
N ASP A 243 17.12 1.17 3.48
CA ASP A 243 16.46 2.45 3.20
C ASP A 243 14.98 2.24 2.79
N LEU A 244 14.70 1.18 2.03
CA LEU A 244 13.31 0.81 1.73
C LEU A 244 12.54 0.52 3.01
N GLN A 245 13.09 -0.30 3.91
CA GLN A 245 12.43 -0.69 5.15
C GLN A 245 12.16 0.54 6.02
N GLU A 246 13.18 1.36 6.24
CA GLU A 246 13.13 2.58 7.05
C GLU A 246 12.16 3.58 6.45
N GLY A 247 12.32 3.96 5.18
CA GLY A 247 11.44 4.91 4.49
C GLY A 247 9.99 4.40 4.40
N PHE A 248 9.78 3.11 4.17
CA PHE A 248 8.43 2.55 4.20
C PHE A 248 7.81 2.71 5.59
N ASN A 249 8.54 2.38 6.66
CA ASN A 249 8.05 2.47 8.02
C ASN A 249 7.80 3.93 8.45
N GLU A 250 8.72 4.85 8.14
CA GLU A 250 8.57 6.28 8.42
C GLU A 250 7.34 6.89 7.74
N GLU A 251 7.12 6.58 6.46
CA GLU A 251 5.93 7.05 5.74
C GLU A 251 4.64 6.48 6.32
N ALA A 252 4.65 5.22 6.76
CA ALA A 252 3.50 4.58 7.40
C ALA A 252 3.16 5.28 8.72
N ASP A 253 4.16 5.64 9.52
CA ASP A 253 4.00 6.39 10.75
C ASP A 253 3.54 7.81 10.52
N ALA A 254 4.19 8.53 9.63
CA ALA A 254 3.83 9.91 9.32
C ALA A 254 2.38 10.02 8.82
N TYR A 255 1.89 9.02 8.09
CA TYR A 255 0.49 8.97 7.70
C TYR A 255 -0.42 8.63 8.89
N ASN A 256 -0.09 7.61 9.69
CA ASN A 256 -0.87 7.21 10.85
C ASN A 256 -0.96 8.32 11.91
N ASP A 257 0.14 9.02 12.20
CA ASP A 257 0.21 10.15 13.12
C ASP A 257 -0.76 11.26 12.74
N LYS A 258 -0.92 11.52 11.44
CA LYS A 258 -1.93 12.48 10.96
C LYS A 258 -3.34 12.00 11.30
N LEU A 259 -3.64 10.71 11.17
CA LEU A 259 -4.95 10.15 11.51
C LEU A 259 -5.21 10.15 13.01
N VAL A 260 -4.21 9.76 13.80
CA VAL A 260 -4.26 9.77 15.27
C VAL A 260 -4.51 11.19 15.76
N LYS A 261 -3.76 12.19 15.26
CA LYS A 261 -3.99 13.61 15.57
C LYS A 261 -5.40 14.09 15.20
N GLN A 262 -5.96 13.62 14.09
CA GLN A 262 -7.34 13.94 13.69
C GLN A 262 -8.39 13.26 14.58
N ALA A 263 -8.09 12.08 15.13
CA ALA A 263 -8.97 11.34 16.00
C ALA A 263 -8.93 11.84 17.46
N HIS A 264 -7.85 12.50 17.87
CA HIS A 264 -7.74 13.07 19.21
C HIS A 264 -8.70 14.23 19.45
N ARG A 265 -9.28 14.24 20.65
CA ARG A 265 -10.11 15.33 21.12
C ARG A 265 -9.22 16.54 21.39
N LYS A 266 -9.73 17.72 21.07
CA LYS A 266 -9.14 18.98 21.53
C LYS A 266 -8.95 18.92 23.05
N ASP A 267 -7.75 19.22 23.54
CA ASP A 267 -7.36 19.25 24.96
C ASP A 267 -7.28 17.87 25.66
N SER A 268 -7.09 16.77 24.91
CA SER A 268 -6.80 15.43 25.47
C SER A 268 -5.38 14.97 25.15
N TYR A 269 -4.67 14.48 26.17
CA TYR A 269 -3.31 13.97 26.06
C TYR A 269 -3.31 12.47 25.83
N VAL A 270 -2.61 12.00 24.80
CA VAL A 270 -2.29 10.58 24.64
C VAL A 270 -0.80 10.47 24.36
N GLY A 271 -0.10 9.78 25.26
CA GLY A 271 1.26 9.32 24.99
C GLY A 271 1.17 8.02 24.20
N LEU A 272 1.62 8.02 22.95
CA LEU A 272 1.77 6.79 22.18
C LEU A 272 3.15 6.22 22.49
N PHE A 273 3.20 5.14 23.26
CA PHE A 273 4.45 4.43 23.54
C PHE A 273 4.62 3.31 22.52
N TRP A 274 5.54 3.49 21.56
CA TRP A 274 5.97 2.41 20.69
C TRP A 274 7.28 1.83 21.23
N LEU A 275 7.22 0.65 21.84
CA LEU A 275 8.42 -0.13 22.14
C LEU A 275 8.72 -0.98 20.91
N HIS A 276 9.80 -0.64 20.20
CA HIS A 276 10.32 -1.49 19.14
C HIS A 276 10.81 -2.79 19.78
N ALA A 277 10.04 -3.88 19.65
CA ALA A 277 10.42 -5.20 20.14
C ALA A 277 11.49 -5.86 19.26
N ALA A 278 12.47 -5.09 18.76
CA ALA A 278 13.73 -5.64 18.30
C ALA A 278 14.57 -5.94 19.55
N GLU A 279 14.31 -7.12 20.12
CA GLU A 279 15.22 -7.89 20.98
C GLU A 279 15.87 -7.13 22.15
N THR A 280 15.11 -6.90 23.22
CA THR A 280 15.72 -6.81 24.56
C THR A 280 15.44 -8.12 25.28
N TRP A 281 16.44 -9.01 25.33
CA TRP A 281 16.41 -10.17 26.22
C TRP A 281 17.13 -9.80 27.52
N ILE A 282 16.45 -9.99 28.66
CA ILE A 282 17.06 -9.85 29.98
C ILE A 282 17.48 -11.26 30.41
N ASP A 283 18.78 -11.55 30.41
CA ASP A 283 19.28 -12.76 31.04
C ASP A 283 19.47 -12.50 32.55
N ILE A 284 18.79 -13.31 33.37
CA ILE A 284 18.89 -13.25 34.84
C ILE A 284 19.52 -14.56 35.31
N THR A 285 20.84 -14.59 35.36
CA THR A 285 21.56 -15.69 36.00
C THR A 285 21.60 -15.47 37.51
N LYS A 286 20.99 -16.39 38.26
CA LYS A 286 21.17 -16.49 39.72
C LYS A 286 22.31 -17.45 40.02
N THR A 287 23.43 -16.92 40.50
CA THR A 287 24.50 -17.73 41.09
C THR A 287 24.37 -17.73 42.61
N LYS A 288 24.26 -18.92 43.20
CA LYS A 288 24.12 -19.12 44.64
C LYS A 288 25.46 -19.61 45.21
N THR A 289 26.08 -18.82 46.07
CA THR A 289 27.16 -19.30 46.94
C THR A 289 26.64 -19.42 48.37
N LYS A 290 27.27 -20.27 49.19
CA LYS A 290 26.77 -20.74 50.50
C LYS A 290 26.33 -19.64 51.48
N THR A 291 26.73 -18.39 51.28
CA THR A 291 26.45 -17.29 52.20
C THR A 291 25.87 -16.04 51.56
N ASP A 292 25.64 -15.97 50.24
CA ASP A 292 25.00 -14.80 49.63
C ASP A 292 24.36 -15.08 48.26
N THR A 293 23.30 -14.31 47.94
CA THR A 293 22.61 -14.36 46.64
C THR A 293 22.85 -13.05 45.90
N ASN A 294 23.72 -13.06 44.89
CA ASN A 294 23.91 -11.90 44.02
C ASN A 294 23.08 -12.06 42.74
N THR A 295 22.34 -11.01 42.40
CA THR A 295 21.64 -10.87 41.12
C THR A 295 22.49 -9.97 40.24
N ASN A 296 23.11 -10.51 39.19
CA ASN A 296 23.78 -9.70 38.17
C ASN A 296 22.83 -9.46 37.01
N THR A 297 22.66 -8.18 36.65
CA THR A 297 21.90 -7.76 35.47
C THR A 297 22.90 -7.21 34.46
N GLN A 298 23.09 -7.91 33.33
CA GLN A 298 23.79 -7.34 32.19
C GLN A 298 22.75 -6.82 31.19
N ARG A 299 22.93 -5.58 30.75
CA ARG A 299 22.14 -4.94 29.70
C ARG A 299 23.03 -4.84 28.47
N ILE A 300 22.61 -5.44 27.36
CA ILE A 300 23.19 -5.15 26.06
C ILE A 300 22.02 -4.68 25.19
N SER A 301 22.10 -3.43 24.73
CA SER A 301 21.19 -2.82 23.75
C SER A 301 22.09 -2.29 22.64
N GLU A 302 21.94 -2.80 21.42
CA GLU A 302 22.68 -2.28 20.27
C GLU A 302 21.93 -1.17 19.52
N ALA A 303 20.65 -0.90 19.82
CA ALA A 303 19.84 0.06 19.04
C ALA A 303 19.31 1.29 19.80
N GLY A 304 19.47 1.39 21.12
CA GLY A 304 19.45 2.65 21.91
C GLY A 304 18.32 3.70 21.75
N THR A 305 17.29 3.49 20.94
CA THR A 305 16.33 4.55 20.58
C THR A 305 14.98 4.25 21.20
N LEU A 306 14.58 5.09 22.16
CA LEU A 306 13.24 5.14 22.72
C LEU A 306 12.56 6.39 22.17
N ASP A 307 11.70 6.21 21.17
CA ASP A 307 10.89 7.31 20.66
C ASP A 307 9.67 7.52 21.54
N VAL A 308 9.66 8.61 22.29
CA VAL A 308 8.52 9.05 23.09
C VAL A 308 7.85 10.23 22.37
N LEU A 309 6.71 9.98 21.73
CA LEU A 309 5.84 11.06 21.27
C LEU A 309 4.80 11.37 22.35
N VAL A 310 4.97 12.54 22.96
CA VAL A 310 3.94 13.15 23.82
C VAL A 310 3.13 14.11 22.97
N PHE A 311 1.87 13.77 22.71
CA PHE A 311 0.93 14.73 22.14
C PHE A 311 0.36 15.59 23.27
N LEU A 312 0.72 16.88 23.27
CA LEU A 312 0.16 17.93 24.11
C LEU A 312 -1.06 18.57 23.45
#